data_AF-A0A7S4KNC1-F1
#
_entry.id   AF-A0A7S4KNC1-F1
#
_cell.length_a   1.000
_cell.length_b   1.000
_cell.length_c   1.000
_cell.angle_alpha   90.00
_cell.angle_beta   90.00
_cell.angle_gamma   90.00
#
_symmetry.space_group_name_H-M   'P 1'
#
loop_
_entity.id
_entity.type
_entity.pdbx_description
1 polymer ?
#
loop_
_entity_poly.entity_id
_entity_poly.type
_entity_poly.pdbx_seq_one_letter_code
_entity_poly.pdbx_strand_id
1 'polypeptide(L)'
;RKQMFRSVLRVAFCLSLALVDVSCFLCPPAALDIPRGPAARRCAGRGSGMRMMLFPSADVKKEAWAWSHTERNEESKILRLTAEIEAQGGKDKAAGDLLAERRSLLHQLIQHDYAAYVRAATALGGMVDRNDLPNVQDVPYEGRVRKQPQKVDISLLDKSRAVNREAYEAELFPSCSLPNVTYTESPLDKVLLSIFRSLVAKETGFQSEKEGILGLLEQGREYLLRPGQTAEAQNRMVYNTLAGLLTPVMPPFYKVFMSGIIAGKQYGPWPWAAWLTSFVTPTFFGFLVGPSRPNRRKDGQLGGLVVEKCKFLQESGCKSLCINQCKLPAQQFFSQELGLPLTVTPNFETQECQWSFGEHPIDVDKDPRIPRGCLSECPTREALVSMRESRSCV
;
A
#
# COMPACT_ATOMS: atom_id res chain seq x y z
N ARG A 1 8.94 -25.46 -21.92
CA ARG A 1 7.81 -25.61 -20.96
C ARG A 1 8.12 -26.55 -19.78
N LYS A 2 8.39 -27.85 -19.97
CA LYS A 2 8.66 -28.80 -18.84
C LYS A 2 9.91 -28.47 -18.00
N GLN A 3 10.94 -27.90 -18.60
CA GLN A 3 12.21 -27.58 -17.92
C GLN A 3 12.11 -26.30 -17.08
N MET A 4 11.39 -25.29 -17.57
CA MET A 4 11.06 -24.07 -16.84
C MET A 4 10.16 -24.35 -15.62
N PHE A 5 9.18 -25.24 -15.77
CA PHE A 5 8.32 -25.68 -14.67
C PHE A 5 9.12 -26.38 -13.57
N ARG A 6 10.13 -27.20 -13.92
CA ARG A 6 11.04 -27.83 -12.95
C ARG A 6 11.91 -26.82 -12.21
N SER A 7 12.36 -25.76 -12.86
CA SER A 7 13.17 -24.71 -12.22
C SER A 7 12.34 -23.85 -11.25
N VAL A 8 11.11 -23.47 -11.63
CA VAL A 8 10.21 -22.71 -10.76
C VAL A 8 9.77 -23.54 -9.56
N LEU A 9 9.46 -24.83 -9.77
CA LEU A 9 9.09 -25.73 -8.67
C LEU A 9 10.27 -25.97 -7.72
N ARG A 10 11.51 -26.03 -8.23
CA ARG A 10 12.72 -26.13 -7.39
C ARG A 10 12.96 -24.88 -6.55
N VAL A 11 12.73 -23.69 -7.09
CA VAL A 11 12.85 -22.43 -6.34
C VAL A 11 11.76 -22.36 -5.26
N ALA A 12 10.51 -22.69 -5.60
CA ALA A 12 9.41 -22.73 -4.63
C ALA A 12 9.61 -23.77 -3.52
N PHE A 13 10.16 -24.95 -3.87
CA PHE A 13 10.46 -26.01 -2.90
C PHE A 13 11.66 -25.67 -2.02
N CYS A 14 12.71 -25.02 -2.56
CA CYS A 14 13.84 -24.52 -1.76
C CYS A 14 13.41 -23.40 -0.80
N LEU A 15 12.52 -22.48 -1.22
CA LEU A 15 11.94 -21.49 -0.31
C LEU A 15 11.08 -22.15 0.77
N SER A 16 10.36 -23.22 0.44
CA SER A 16 9.54 -23.97 1.42
C SER A 16 10.41 -24.70 2.45
N LEU A 17 11.55 -25.27 2.05
CA LEU A 17 12.49 -25.93 2.96
C LEU A 17 13.26 -24.95 3.84
N ALA A 18 13.66 -23.79 3.31
CA ALA A 18 14.29 -22.73 4.10
C ALA A 18 13.35 -22.14 5.18
N LEU A 19 12.03 -22.26 5.02
CA LEU A 19 11.03 -21.81 6.00
C LEU A 19 10.77 -22.82 7.13
N VAL A 20 11.13 -24.10 6.96
CA VAL A 20 10.99 -25.11 8.02
C VAL A 20 12.03 -24.87 9.13
N ASP A 21 13.23 -24.39 8.79
CA ASP A 21 14.31 -24.10 9.75
C ASP A 21 14.06 -22.85 10.63
N VAL A 22 13.14 -21.95 10.23
CA VAL A 22 12.79 -20.75 11.01
C VAL A 22 11.92 -21.09 12.24
N SER A 23 11.38 -22.32 12.31
CA SER A 23 10.57 -22.79 13.44
C SER A 23 11.36 -22.93 14.75
N CYS A 24 12.69 -22.85 14.72
CA CYS A 24 13.54 -22.88 15.92
C CYS A 24 13.62 -21.54 16.69
N PHE A 25 13.07 -20.44 16.16
CA PHE A 25 13.11 -19.12 16.81
C PHE A 25 11.82 -18.70 17.55
N LEU A 26 10.80 -19.57 17.58
CA LEU A 26 9.53 -19.30 18.25
C LEU A 26 9.37 -20.16 19.50
N CYS A 27 10.18 -19.90 20.53
CA CYS A 27 9.87 -20.33 21.89
C CYS A 27 9.31 -19.13 22.66
N PRO A 28 8.10 -19.20 23.25
CA PRO A 28 7.56 -18.11 24.06
C PRO A 28 8.30 -18.05 25.41
N PRO A 29 8.56 -16.85 25.99
CA PRO A 29 9.14 -16.80 27.32
C PRO A 29 8.11 -17.31 28.34
N ALA A 30 8.51 -18.35 29.07
CA ALA A 30 7.77 -18.87 30.21
C ALA A 30 7.57 -17.77 31.26
N ALA A 31 6.36 -17.72 31.82
CA ALA A 31 6.03 -16.92 32.99
C ALA A 31 6.95 -17.31 34.15
N LEU A 32 7.68 -16.34 34.70
CA LEU A 32 8.42 -16.48 35.95
C LEU A 32 7.77 -15.62 37.02
N ASP A 33 7.23 -16.32 38.01
CA ASP A 33 6.59 -15.84 39.23
C ASP A 33 7.45 -14.83 40.00
N ILE A 34 6.80 -13.74 40.43
CA ILE A 34 7.33 -12.76 41.38
C ILE A 34 6.88 -13.18 42.79
N PRO A 35 7.77 -13.53 43.73
CA PRO A 35 7.39 -13.71 45.12
C PRO A 35 7.34 -12.38 45.88
N ARG A 36 6.32 -12.26 46.75
CA ARG A 36 6.03 -11.12 47.64
C ARG A 36 6.98 -11.06 48.85
N GLY A 37 7.53 -9.87 49.13
CA GLY A 37 7.92 -9.34 50.46
C GLY A 37 9.12 -9.97 51.21
N PRO A 38 9.70 -9.33 52.26
CA PRO A 38 9.06 -8.34 53.14
C PRO A 38 9.86 -7.05 53.47
N ALA A 39 9.09 -6.05 53.93
CA ALA A 39 9.32 -4.97 54.89
C ALA A 39 10.75 -4.46 55.27
N ALA A 40 10.88 -3.14 55.16
CA ALA A 40 11.41 -2.17 56.13
C ALA A 40 12.86 -2.26 56.62
N ARG A 41 13.65 -1.21 56.31
CA ARG A 41 14.46 -0.49 57.33
C ARG A 41 14.85 0.93 56.88
N ARG A 42 14.57 1.90 57.75
CA ARG A 42 15.05 3.29 57.72
C ARG A 42 16.55 3.31 57.99
N CYS A 43 17.29 4.22 57.34
CA CYS A 43 18.43 4.91 57.93
C CYS A 43 18.52 6.32 57.36
N ALA A 44 18.50 7.31 58.24
CA ALA A 44 18.73 8.72 57.98
C ALA A 44 20.22 9.05 58.17
N GLY A 45 20.76 9.99 57.39
CA GLY A 45 22.09 10.56 57.57
C GLY A 45 22.21 11.91 56.85
N ARG A 46 22.59 12.96 57.59
CA ARG A 46 22.62 14.39 57.24
C ARG A 46 23.99 14.87 56.70
N GLY A 47 23.93 15.95 55.92
CA GLY A 47 24.95 17.03 55.79
C GLY A 47 26.02 16.80 54.72
N SER A 48 26.56 17.78 53.98
CA SER A 48 26.45 19.25 53.94
C SER A 48 27.17 19.74 52.66
N GLY A 49 26.80 20.92 52.11
CA GLY A 49 27.77 21.82 51.47
C GLY A 49 27.97 21.84 49.94
N MET A 50 27.11 22.60 49.23
CA MET A 50 27.46 23.75 48.36
C MET A 50 28.48 23.60 47.20
N ARG A 51 28.03 23.74 45.93
CA ARG A 51 28.43 24.86 45.05
C ARG A 51 27.56 24.95 43.78
N MET A 52 26.93 26.12 43.65
CA MET A 52 26.19 26.62 42.51
C MET A 52 27.17 27.06 41.41
N MET A 53 27.01 26.57 40.17
CA MET A 53 27.55 27.24 38.99
C MET A 53 26.40 27.45 37.99
N LEU A 54 26.14 28.73 37.77
CA LEU A 54 25.16 29.29 36.87
C LEU A 54 25.62 29.12 35.41
N PHE A 55 24.63 28.84 34.55
CA PHE A 55 24.69 28.94 33.10
C PHE A 55 24.97 30.38 32.63
N PRO A 56 25.43 30.52 31.38
CA PRO A 56 24.74 31.38 30.40
C PRO A 56 24.47 30.55 29.11
N SER A 57 23.48 30.76 28.25
CA SER A 57 22.34 31.67 28.09
C SER A 57 21.47 31.03 26.97
N ALA A 58 20.14 30.95 27.11
CA ALA A 58 19.14 31.75 26.35
C ALA A 58 19.34 31.68 24.80
N ASP A 59 18.43 31.24 23.92
CA ASP A 59 16.97 31.15 23.95
C ASP A 59 16.52 30.15 22.86
N VAL A 60 16.01 28.97 23.25
CA VAL A 60 15.14 28.18 22.35
C VAL A 60 13.73 28.49 22.81
N LYS A 61 13.09 29.41 22.08
CA LYS A 61 11.76 29.94 22.33
C LYS A 61 10.77 28.83 22.68
N LYS A 62 10.37 28.81 23.96
CA LYS A 62 9.17 28.14 24.46
C LYS A 62 7.96 28.92 23.97
N GLU A 63 7.37 28.52 22.85
CA GLU A 63 5.97 28.80 22.47
C GLU A 63 5.68 28.19 21.10
N ALA A 64 5.33 26.89 21.09
CA ALA A 64 4.66 26.19 19.97
C ALA A 64 4.23 24.74 20.30
N TRP A 65 4.62 24.18 21.45
CA TRP A 65 4.43 22.75 21.76
C TRP A 65 3.26 22.47 22.73
N ALA A 66 2.17 23.22 22.62
CA ALA A 66 0.95 22.90 23.35
C ALA A 66 0.17 21.79 22.61
N TRP A 67 0.66 20.55 22.68
CA TRP A 67 -0.09 19.35 22.31
C TRP A 67 -0.56 18.66 23.60
N SER A 68 -1.85 18.35 23.62
CA SER A 68 -2.68 18.09 24.79
C SER A 68 -2.22 16.95 25.69
N HIS A 69 -2.42 17.13 27.00
CA HIS A 69 -2.21 16.14 28.06
C HIS A 69 -3.25 15.01 28.01
N THR A 70 -2.90 13.86 27.44
CA THR A 70 -3.56 12.57 27.69
C THR A 70 -2.56 11.44 27.51
N GLU A 71 -1.82 11.07 28.58
CA GLU A 71 -1.05 9.81 28.85
C GLU A 71 -0.31 9.02 27.75
N ARG A 72 -0.28 9.45 26.49
CA ARG A 72 0.34 8.77 25.35
C ARG A 72 1.02 9.82 24.48
N ASN A 73 2.34 9.91 24.66
CA ASN A 73 3.21 10.95 24.11
C ASN A 73 4.12 10.39 22.99
N GLU A 74 3.71 9.33 22.32
CA GLU A 74 4.50 8.66 21.28
C GLU A 74 4.84 9.62 20.14
N GLU A 75 3.91 10.48 19.70
CA GLU A 75 4.16 11.51 18.68
C GLU A 75 5.33 12.42 19.08
N SER A 76 5.32 13.03 20.27
CA SER A 76 6.42 13.90 20.71
C SER A 76 7.70 13.12 20.99
N LYS A 77 7.62 11.87 21.46
CA LYS A 77 8.80 11.02 21.63
C LYS A 77 9.46 10.72 20.30
N ILE A 78 8.69 10.39 19.27
CA ILE A 78 9.18 10.16 17.90
C ILE A 78 9.87 11.41 17.36
N LEU A 79 9.28 12.59 17.56
CA LEU A 79 9.88 13.86 17.14
C LEU A 79 11.19 14.14 17.88
N ARG A 80 11.21 13.93 19.21
CA ARG A 80 12.41 14.11 20.04
C ARG A 80 13.54 13.17 19.63
N LEU A 81 13.25 11.88 19.49
CA LEU A 81 14.22 10.87 19.04
C LEU A 81 14.74 11.20 17.64
N THR A 82 13.88 11.68 16.74
CA THR A 82 14.34 12.09 15.41
C THR A 82 15.28 13.29 15.49
N ALA A 83 14.97 14.30 16.29
CA ALA A 83 15.87 15.42 16.50
C ALA A 83 17.24 14.99 17.07
N GLU A 84 17.25 14.00 17.96
CA GLU A 84 18.48 13.41 18.51
C GLU A 84 19.28 12.62 17.47
N ILE A 85 18.61 11.81 16.64
CA ILE A 85 19.23 11.10 15.51
C ILE A 85 19.87 12.09 14.52
N GLU A 86 19.16 13.17 14.19
CA GLU A 86 19.69 14.21 13.31
C GLU A 86 20.88 14.94 13.95
N ALA A 87 20.85 15.20 15.26
CA ALA A 87 21.99 15.76 15.99
C ALA A 87 23.23 14.85 15.97
N GLN A 88 23.05 13.54 15.83
CA GLN A 88 24.14 12.57 15.65
C GLN A 88 24.63 12.46 14.19
N GLY A 89 24.09 13.27 13.27
CA GLY A 89 24.45 13.26 11.86
C GLY A 89 23.58 12.34 11.00
N GLY A 90 22.35 12.07 11.46
CA GLY A 90 21.33 11.33 10.71
C GLY A 90 21.46 9.81 10.85
N LYS A 91 20.63 9.09 10.09
CA LYS A 91 20.50 7.62 10.15
C LYS A 91 21.83 6.87 10.05
N ASP A 92 22.75 7.32 9.21
CA ASP A 92 23.99 6.60 8.93
C ASP A 92 25.02 6.68 10.06
N LYS A 93 24.86 7.64 10.98
CA LYS A 93 25.80 7.92 12.08
C LYS A 93 25.19 7.75 13.47
N ALA A 94 23.86 7.82 13.56
CA ALA A 94 23.16 7.70 14.82
C ALA A 94 23.27 6.31 15.44
N ALA A 95 23.15 6.25 16.76
CA ALA A 95 23.16 5.00 17.50
C ALA A 95 21.97 4.10 17.12
N GLY A 96 22.25 2.80 16.95
CA GLY A 96 21.27 1.84 16.43
C GLY A 96 20.08 1.60 17.35
N ASP A 97 20.25 1.80 18.66
CA ASP A 97 19.21 1.76 19.68
C ASP A 97 18.19 2.90 19.50
N LEU A 98 18.63 4.12 19.22
CA LEU A 98 17.74 5.25 18.93
C LEU A 98 16.90 5.00 17.67
N LEU A 99 17.53 4.45 16.62
CA LEU A 99 16.83 4.07 15.40
C LEU A 99 15.80 2.97 15.65
N ALA A 100 16.15 1.95 16.44
CA ALA A 100 15.26 0.87 16.82
C ALA A 100 14.09 1.37 17.69
N GLU A 101 14.35 2.29 18.63
CA GLU A 101 13.32 2.88 19.50
C GLU A 101 12.34 3.71 18.68
N ARG A 102 12.83 4.61 17.80
CA ARG A 102 11.97 5.38 16.89
C ARG A 102 11.10 4.46 16.04
N ARG A 103 11.69 3.40 15.49
CA ARG A 103 10.95 2.42 14.68
C ARG A 103 9.90 1.68 15.50
N SER A 104 10.21 1.31 16.73
CA SER A 104 9.26 0.67 17.65
C SER A 104 8.06 1.57 17.95
N LEU A 105 8.30 2.85 18.25
CA LEU A 105 7.23 3.81 18.51
C LEU A 105 6.35 4.05 17.27
N LEU A 106 6.93 4.16 16.07
CA LEU A 106 6.16 4.27 14.83
C LEU A 106 5.28 3.03 14.59
N HIS A 107 5.76 1.83 14.92
CA HIS A 107 4.95 0.61 14.84
C HIS A 107 3.79 0.61 15.84
N GLN A 108 4.05 0.99 17.10
CA GLN A 108 3.02 1.06 18.13
C GLN A 108 1.94 2.09 17.75
N LEU A 109 2.35 3.21 17.17
CA LEU A 109 1.44 4.27 16.76
C LEU A 109 0.48 3.79 15.66
N ILE A 110 0.95 3.07 14.64
CA ILE A 110 0.07 2.50 13.60
C ILE A 110 -0.99 1.58 14.20
N GLN A 111 -0.62 0.73 15.17
CA GLN A 111 -1.51 -0.30 15.72
C GLN A 111 -2.67 0.28 16.54
N HIS A 112 -2.48 1.46 17.14
CA HIS A 112 -3.46 2.04 18.06
C HIS A 112 -4.12 3.31 17.53
N ASP A 113 -3.41 4.13 16.75
CA ASP A 113 -3.92 5.35 16.13
C ASP A 113 -3.22 5.62 14.79
N TYR A 114 -3.78 5.07 13.72
CA TYR A 114 -3.28 5.28 12.36
C TYR A 114 -3.28 6.76 11.95
N ALA A 115 -4.24 7.56 12.42
CA ALA A 115 -4.29 8.98 12.08
C ALA A 115 -3.16 9.76 12.76
N ALA A 116 -2.86 9.45 14.02
CA ALA A 116 -1.67 9.95 14.72
C ALA A 116 -0.38 9.54 14.02
N TYR A 117 -0.30 8.29 13.56
CA TYR A 117 0.84 7.82 12.78
C TYR A 117 1.06 8.67 11.52
N VAL A 118 0.00 8.89 10.72
CA VAL A 118 0.10 9.70 9.51
C VAL A 118 0.51 11.12 9.83
N ARG A 119 -0.03 11.75 10.89
CA ARG A 119 0.38 13.09 11.33
C ARG A 119 1.85 13.13 11.74
N ALA A 120 2.30 12.19 12.55
CA ALA A 120 3.69 12.09 12.98
C ALA A 120 4.63 11.89 11.79
N ALA A 121 4.36 10.92 10.92
CA ALA A 121 5.14 10.67 9.70
C ALA A 121 5.18 11.91 8.79
N THR A 122 4.06 12.62 8.64
CA THR A 122 3.97 13.86 7.85
C THR A 122 4.78 15.00 8.49
N ALA A 123 4.79 15.10 9.82
CA ALA A 123 5.54 16.11 10.55
C ALA A 123 7.06 15.90 10.45
N LEU A 124 7.50 14.65 10.37
CA LEU A 124 8.91 14.29 10.19
C LEU A 124 9.47 14.72 8.83
N GLY A 125 8.62 14.91 7.81
CA GLY A 125 8.91 15.71 6.61
C GLY A 125 10.32 15.56 6.02
N GLY A 126 10.75 14.33 5.76
CA GLY A 126 11.98 13.97 5.05
C GLY A 126 13.17 13.70 5.94
N MET A 127 13.02 13.90 7.25
CA MET A 127 14.00 13.46 8.25
C MET A 127 14.01 11.93 8.42
N VAL A 128 13.00 11.24 7.89
CA VAL A 128 12.94 9.78 7.88
C VAL A 128 12.76 9.32 6.45
N ASP A 129 13.67 8.47 5.98
CA ASP A 129 13.56 7.87 4.66
C ASP A 129 12.21 7.13 4.53
N ARG A 130 11.55 7.28 3.39
CA ARG A 130 10.23 6.69 3.14
C ARG A 130 10.26 5.15 3.23
N ASN A 131 11.41 4.52 3.06
CA ASN A 131 11.60 3.07 3.25
C ASN A 131 11.75 2.67 4.71
N ASP A 132 12.09 3.59 5.59
CA ASP A 132 12.13 3.36 7.04
C ASP A 132 10.78 3.55 7.71
N LEU A 133 9.83 4.17 7.02
CA LEU A 133 8.45 4.26 7.48
C LEU A 133 7.76 2.89 7.41
N PRO A 134 7.13 2.45 8.51
CA PRO A 134 6.45 1.15 8.52
C PRO A 134 5.22 1.06 7.62
N ASN A 135 4.58 2.19 7.33
CA ASN A 135 3.49 2.30 6.35
C ASN A 135 3.56 3.65 5.62
N VAL A 136 3.68 3.63 4.30
CA VAL A 136 3.71 4.89 3.51
C VAL A 136 2.34 5.28 2.95
N GLN A 137 1.30 4.49 3.21
CA GLN A 137 -0.05 4.78 2.74
C GLN A 137 -0.54 6.05 3.46
N ASP A 138 -1.22 6.93 2.73
CA ASP A 138 -1.71 8.24 3.20
C ASP A 138 -0.63 9.23 3.70
N VAL A 139 0.64 8.82 3.79
CA VAL A 139 1.75 9.72 4.10
C VAL A 139 2.10 10.53 2.85
N PRO A 140 2.05 11.88 2.88
CA PRO A 140 2.34 12.71 1.72
C PRO A 140 3.71 12.40 1.12
N TYR A 141 3.82 12.46 -0.21
CA TYR A 141 5.11 12.31 -0.90
C TYR A 141 5.85 13.65 -0.90
N GLU A 142 7.12 13.66 -0.49
CA GLU A 142 7.90 14.87 -0.23
C GLU A 142 8.44 15.59 -1.48
N GLY A 143 7.91 15.26 -2.66
CA GLY A 143 8.13 15.98 -3.90
C GLY A 143 7.34 17.30 -4.00
N ARG A 144 6.54 17.67 -2.99
CA ARG A 144 5.94 19.00 -2.93
C ARG A 144 7.03 20.02 -2.62
N VAL A 145 7.34 20.88 -3.58
CA VAL A 145 7.68 22.27 -3.28
C VAL A 145 6.51 22.83 -2.45
N ARG A 146 6.59 22.75 -1.12
CA ARG A 146 5.54 23.21 -0.21
C ARG A 146 5.34 24.71 -0.44
N LYS A 147 4.24 25.08 -1.10
CA LYS A 147 3.59 26.36 -0.83
C LYS A 147 2.36 26.23 0.07
N GLN A 148 1.70 25.06 0.14
CA GLN A 148 0.59 24.85 1.06
C GLN A 148 0.50 23.41 1.60
N PRO A 149 0.12 23.24 2.88
CA PRO A 149 -0.25 21.93 3.42
C PRO A 149 -1.45 21.35 2.67
N GLN A 150 -1.53 20.02 2.59
CA GLN A 150 -2.68 19.31 2.04
C GLN A 150 -3.94 19.75 2.79
N LYS A 151 -4.84 20.46 2.10
CA LYS A 151 -6.19 20.67 2.62
C LYS A 151 -6.84 19.30 2.70
N VAL A 152 -7.17 18.86 3.92
CA VAL A 152 -8.14 17.80 4.11
C VAL A 152 -9.42 18.29 3.43
N ASP A 153 -9.93 17.52 2.48
CA ASP A 153 -11.17 17.86 1.82
C ASP A 153 -12.32 17.70 2.82
N ILE A 154 -12.72 18.84 3.40
CA ILE A 154 -13.77 18.93 4.42
C ILE A 154 -15.13 18.52 3.81
N SER A 155 -15.27 18.48 2.49
CA SER A 155 -16.49 17.99 1.82
C SER A 155 -16.76 16.50 2.09
N LEU A 156 -15.74 15.73 2.50
CA LEU A 156 -15.88 14.33 2.93
C LEU A 156 -16.53 14.18 4.32
N LEU A 157 -16.66 15.27 5.08
CA LEU A 157 -17.27 15.28 6.42
C LEU A 157 -18.70 15.84 6.42
N ASP A 158 -19.10 16.56 5.38
CA ASP A 158 -20.39 17.25 5.33
C ASP A 158 -21.38 16.54 4.39
N LYS A 159 -22.19 15.64 4.98
CA LYS A 159 -23.24 14.87 4.27
C LYS A 159 -24.46 15.71 3.89
N SER A 160 -24.47 17.02 4.15
CA SER A 160 -25.69 17.84 4.07
C SER A 160 -25.89 18.61 2.76
N ARG A 161 -24.94 18.58 1.81
CA ARG A 161 -25.11 19.28 0.53
C ARG A 161 -25.59 18.35 -0.58
N ALA A 162 -26.90 18.19 -0.67
CA ALA A 162 -27.58 17.83 -1.91
C ALA A 162 -27.31 18.93 -2.94
N VAL A 163 -26.43 18.66 -3.91
CA VAL A 163 -26.06 19.61 -4.96
C VAL A 163 -26.22 18.95 -6.32
N ASN A 164 -26.83 19.71 -7.23
CA ASN A 164 -27.32 19.34 -8.55
C ASN A 164 -26.38 18.44 -9.36
N ARG A 165 -26.97 17.38 -9.91
CA ARG A 165 -26.35 16.30 -10.69
C ARG A 165 -25.56 16.77 -11.92
N GLU A 166 -25.83 17.97 -12.43
CA GLU A 166 -25.23 18.53 -13.65
C GLU A 166 -23.92 19.31 -13.41
N ALA A 167 -23.71 19.89 -12.22
CA ALA A 167 -22.46 20.59 -11.88
C ALA A 167 -21.34 19.63 -11.45
N TYR A 168 -21.72 18.41 -11.06
CA TYR A 168 -20.84 17.43 -10.43
C TYR A 168 -20.06 16.57 -11.45
N GLU A 169 -20.47 16.56 -12.73
CA GLU A 169 -19.76 15.88 -13.82
C GLU A 169 -18.51 16.65 -14.31
N ALA A 170 -18.33 17.91 -13.88
CA ALA A 170 -17.30 18.82 -14.37
C ALA A 170 -16.02 18.89 -13.49
N GLU A 171 -16.01 18.27 -12.31
CA GLU A 171 -14.84 18.36 -11.43
C GLU A 171 -13.77 17.35 -11.88
N LEU A 172 -12.79 17.86 -12.63
CA LEU A 172 -11.60 17.09 -12.99
C LEU A 172 -10.69 16.97 -11.78
N PHE A 173 -10.36 15.75 -11.43
CA PHE A 173 -9.35 15.49 -10.41
C PHE A 173 -7.95 15.70 -11.02
N PRO A 174 -7.03 16.40 -10.34
CA PRO A 174 -5.70 16.65 -10.88
C PRO A 174 -4.96 15.33 -11.15
N SER A 175 -4.27 15.27 -12.29
CA SER A 175 -3.31 14.21 -12.61
C SER A 175 -2.15 14.17 -11.61
N CYS A 176 -1.36 13.09 -11.69
CA CYS A 176 -0.26 12.85 -10.78
C CYS A 176 0.73 14.02 -10.70
N SER A 177 1.12 14.40 -9.49
CA SER A 177 2.04 15.51 -9.24
C SER A 177 3.53 15.11 -9.27
N LEU A 178 3.83 13.81 -9.36
CA LEU A 178 5.19 13.28 -9.33
C LEU A 178 5.69 12.98 -10.75
N PRO A 179 6.99 13.15 -11.03
CA PRO A 179 7.55 12.82 -12.34
C PRO A 179 7.28 11.35 -12.71
N ASN A 180 7.11 11.11 -14.01
CA ASN A 180 6.99 9.76 -14.54
C ASN A 180 8.32 9.03 -14.40
N VAL A 181 8.24 7.73 -14.12
CA VAL A 181 9.41 6.86 -14.05
C VAL A 181 9.48 5.97 -15.28
N THR A 182 10.70 5.65 -15.72
CA THR A 182 10.94 4.69 -16.79
C THR A 182 11.09 3.29 -16.19
N TYR A 183 10.24 2.36 -16.62
CA TYR A 183 10.27 0.98 -16.11
C TYR A 183 11.27 0.13 -16.88
N THR A 184 12.21 -0.50 -16.17
CA THR A 184 13.09 -1.52 -16.74
C THR A 184 12.37 -2.87 -16.71
N GLU A 185 12.17 -3.48 -17.88
CA GLU A 185 11.53 -4.79 -17.99
C GLU A 185 12.58 -5.89 -18.14
N SER A 186 12.52 -6.90 -17.29
CA SER A 186 13.32 -8.11 -17.46
C SER A 186 12.80 -8.94 -18.65
N PRO A 187 13.60 -9.86 -19.21
CA PRO A 187 13.12 -10.79 -20.24
C PRO A 187 11.91 -11.62 -19.78
N LEU A 188 11.85 -11.96 -18.50
CA LEU A 188 10.70 -12.67 -17.90
C LEU A 188 9.45 -11.78 -17.93
N ASP A 189 9.57 -10.50 -17.58
CA ASP A 189 8.44 -9.56 -17.59
C ASP A 189 7.86 -9.43 -19.00
N LYS A 190 8.72 -9.34 -20.02
CA LYS A 190 8.29 -9.28 -21.43
C LYS A 190 7.51 -10.52 -21.84
N VAL A 191 7.97 -11.71 -21.43
CA VAL A 191 7.28 -12.98 -21.73
C VAL A 191 5.95 -13.06 -21.00
N LEU A 192 5.91 -12.77 -19.69
CA LEU A 192 4.69 -12.79 -18.89
C LEU A 192 3.66 -11.79 -19.43
N LEU A 193 4.10 -10.59 -19.80
CA LEU A 193 3.25 -9.55 -20.36
C LEU A 193 2.69 -9.94 -21.73
N SER A 194 3.50 -10.57 -22.58
CA SER A 194 3.05 -11.10 -23.87
C SER A 194 1.99 -12.20 -23.72
N ILE A 195 2.19 -13.12 -22.77
CA ILE A 195 1.19 -14.16 -22.45
C ILE A 195 -0.10 -13.51 -21.92
N PHE A 196 0.02 -12.58 -20.97
CA PHE A 196 -1.12 -11.90 -20.39
C PHE A 196 -1.94 -11.15 -21.45
N ARG A 197 -1.27 -10.43 -22.35
CA ARG A 197 -1.91 -9.75 -23.48
C ARG A 197 -2.62 -10.70 -24.44
N SER A 198 -2.03 -11.86 -24.70
CA SER A 198 -2.65 -12.89 -25.54
C SER A 198 -3.93 -13.45 -24.89
N LEU A 199 -3.94 -13.59 -23.56
CA LEU A 199 -5.14 -13.97 -22.81
C LEU A 199 -6.20 -12.87 -22.84
N VAL A 200 -5.81 -11.60 -22.67
CA VAL A 200 -6.74 -10.46 -22.82
C VAL A 200 -7.33 -10.44 -24.22
N ALA A 201 -6.53 -10.61 -25.28
CA ALA A 201 -7.02 -10.65 -26.65
C ALA A 201 -7.99 -11.80 -26.91
N LYS A 202 -7.83 -12.93 -26.21
CA LYS A 202 -8.78 -14.04 -26.29
C LYS A 202 -10.12 -13.68 -25.67
N GLU A 203 -10.14 -12.96 -24.55
CA GLU A 203 -11.37 -12.52 -23.88
C GLU A 203 -12.03 -11.32 -24.59
N THR A 204 -11.24 -10.42 -25.17
CA THR A 204 -11.74 -9.20 -25.83
C THR A 204 -11.93 -9.37 -27.34
N GLY A 205 -11.30 -10.34 -27.98
CA GLY A 205 -11.25 -10.46 -29.44
C GLY A 205 -10.40 -9.39 -30.15
N PHE A 206 -9.63 -8.60 -29.40
CA PHE A 206 -8.78 -7.52 -29.95
C PHE A 206 -7.35 -7.60 -29.43
N GLN A 207 -6.39 -7.52 -30.36
CA GLN A 207 -4.96 -7.51 -30.10
C GLN A 207 -4.36 -6.21 -30.62
N SER A 208 -3.73 -5.44 -29.73
CA SER A 208 -3.00 -4.22 -30.08
C SER A 208 -1.69 -4.53 -30.81
N GLU A 209 -1.33 -3.70 -31.77
CA GLU A 209 -0.02 -3.72 -32.45
C GLU A 209 1.12 -3.23 -31.55
N LYS A 210 0.84 -2.27 -30.65
CA LYS A 210 1.85 -1.74 -29.71
C LYS A 210 2.39 -2.84 -28.82
N GLU A 211 3.68 -2.83 -28.50
CA GLU A 211 4.30 -3.81 -27.60
C GLU A 211 4.14 -3.45 -26.10
N GLY A 212 4.54 -4.38 -25.22
CA GLY A 212 4.58 -4.19 -23.78
C GLY A 212 3.24 -3.75 -23.16
N ILE A 213 3.34 -2.92 -22.11
CA ILE A 213 2.18 -2.49 -21.31
C ILE A 213 1.26 -1.55 -22.09
N LEU A 214 1.81 -0.75 -23.00
CA LEU A 214 1.03 0.20 -23.80
C LEU A 214 0.01 -0.52 -24.67
N GLY A 215 0.39 -1.66 -25.26
CA GLY A 215 -0.54 -2.48 -26.01
C GLY A 215 -1.61 -3.14 -25.14
N LEU A 216 -1.26 -3.58 -23.92
CA LEU A 216 -2.25 -4.08 -22.96
C LEU A 216 -3.29 -3.00 -22.63
N LEU A 217 -2.83 -1.77 -22.39
CA LEU A 217 -3.69 -0.64 -22.06
C LEU A 217 -4.55 -0.21 -23.24
N GLU A 218 -4.04 -0.30 -24.46
CA GLU A 218 -4.84 -0.10 -25.66
C GLU A 218 -5.96 -1.14 -25.78
N GLN A 219 -5.66 -2.42 -25.56
CA GLN A 219 -6.69 -3.48 -25.53
C GLN A 219 -7.74 -3.23 -24.44
N GLY A 220 -7.32 -2.80 -23.25
CA GLY A 220 -8.21 -2.47 -22.14
C GLY A 220 -9.08 -1.24 -22.41
N ARG A 221 -8.52 -0.18 -23.03
CA ARG A 221 -9.28 1.02 -23.43
C ARG A 221 -10.28 0.70 -24.52
N GLU A 222 -9.83 -0.01 -25.56
CA GLU A 222 -10.70 -0.41 -26.66
C GLU A 222 -11.89 -1.20 -26.13
N TYR A 223 -11.65 -2.22 -25.29
CA TYR A 223 -12.73 -2.98 -24.66
C TYR A 223 -13.67 -2.09 -23.84
N LEU A 224 -13.14 -1.20 -23.00
CA LEU A 224 -13.95 -0.29 -22.19
C LEU A 224 -14.82 0.67 -23.03
N LEU A 225 -14.36 1.05 -24.22
CA LEU A 225 -15.07 1.99 -25.09
C LEU A 225 -16.13 1.35 -25.98
N ARG A 226 -16.23 0.01 -26.02
CA ARG A 226 -17.24 -0.67 -26.84
C ARG A 226 -18.67 -0.44 -26.31
N PRO A 227 -19.67 -0.40 -27.21
CA PRO A 227 -21.07 -0.32 -26.79
C PRO A 227 -21.47 -1.46 -25.84
N GLY A 228 -22.25 -1.15 -24.80
CA GLY A 228 -22.80 -2.13 -23.87
C GLY A 228 -21.83 -2.68 -22.82
N GLN A 229 -20.60 -2.15 -22.75
CA GLN A 229 -19.62 -2.59 -21.76
C GLN A 229 -19.87 -1.97 -20.39
N THR A 230 -20.13 -2.82 -19.39
CA THR A 230 -20.34 -2.40 -18.00
C THR A 230 -19.07 -2.58 -17.16
N ALA A 231 -19.05 -2.02 -15.96
CA ALA A 231 -17.95 -2.24 -15.02
C ALA A 231 -17.78 -3.72 -14.67
N GLU A 232 -18.89 -4.45 -14.54
CA GLU A 232 -18.91 -5.88 -14.23
C GLU A 232 -18.35 -6.72 -15.38
N ALA A 233 -18.65 -6.36 -16.63
CA ALA A 233 -18.10 -7.03 -17.81
C ALA A 233 -16.58 -6.87 -17.89
N GLN A 234 -16.09 -5.65 -17.68
CA GLN A 234 -14.66 -5.36 -17.58
C GLN A 234 -14.01 -6.14 -16.43
N ASN A 235 -14.67 -6.17 -15.28
CA ASN A 235 -14.15 -6.88 -14.12
C ASN A 235 -13.99 -8.38 -14.40
N ARG A 236 -15.01 -8.97 -15.03
CA ARG A 236 -15.05 -10.38 -15.40
C ARG A 236 -13.99 -10.74 -16.44
N MET A 237 -13.78 -9.90 -17.45
CA MET A 237 -12.74 -10.10 -18.46
C MET A 237 -11.35 -10.21 -17.82
N VAL A 238 -11.02 -9.30 -16.90
CA VAL A 238 -9.72 -9.34 -16.21
C VAL A 238 -9.64 -10.51 -15.23
N TYR A 239 -10.71 -10.80 -14.51
CA TYR A 239 -10.79 -11.97 -13.63
C TYR A 239 -10.47 -13.27 -14.39
N ASN A 240 -11.12 -13.49 -15.54
CA ASN A 240 -10.89 -14.66 -16.39
C ASN A 240 -9.46 -14.71 -16.90
N THR A 241 -8.90 -13.55 -17.27
CA THR A 241 -7.51 -13.43 -17.73
C THR A 241 -6.54 -13.83 -16.61
N LEU A 242 -6.74 -13.33 -15.39
CA LEU A 242 -5.91 -13.67 -14.22
C LEU A 242 -6.02 -15.15 -13.86
N ALA A 243 -7.22 -15.71 -13.86
CA ALA A 243 -7.44 -17.15 -13.67
C ALA A 243 -6.75 -17.97 -14.77
N GLY A 244 -6.87 -17.57 -16.04
CA GLY A 244 -6.20 -18.23 -17.16
C GLY A 244 -4.67 -18.19 -17.07
N LEU A 245 -4.11 -17.11 -16.52
CA LEU A 245 -2.66 -16.97 -16.32
C LEU A 245 -2.16 -17.81 -15.13
N LEU A 246 -2.85 -17.73 -13.98
CA LEU A 246 -2.33 -18.22 -12.71
C LEU A 246 -2.81 -19.64 -12.38
N THR A 247 -4.04 -20.02 -12.71
CA THR A 247 -4.58 -21.37 -12.41
C THR A 247 -3.75 -22.52 -12.99
N PRO A 248 -3.17 -22.44 -14.21
CA PRO A 248 -2.30 -23.51 -14.72
C PRO A 248 -0.99 -23.68 -13.94
N VAL A 249 -0.53 -22.62 -13.26
CA VAL A 249 0.71 -22.61 -12.48
C VAL A 249 0.45 -22.95 -11.02
N MET A 250 -0.74 -22.63 -10.51
CA MET A 250 -1.13 -22.87 -9.13
C MET A 250 -1.53 -24.34 -8.92
N PRO A 251 -0.82 -25.07 -8.06
CA PRO A 251 -1.25 -26.42 -7.69
C PRO A 251 -2.61 -26.37 -6.97
N PRO A 252 -3.48 -27.40 -7.11
CA PRO A 252 -4.78 -27.44 -6.43
C PRO A 252 -4.70 -27.29 -4.90
N PHE A 253 -3.58 -27.69 -4.29
CA PHE A 253 -3.34 -27.51 -2.86
C PHE A 253 -3.07 -26.04 -2.47
N TYR A 254 -2.71 -25.16 -3.40
CA TYR A 254 -2.39 -23.76 -3.10
C TYR A 254 -3.58 -23.02 -2.51
N LYS A 255 -4.79 -23.23 -3.05
CA LYS A 255 -6.02 -22.66 -2.48
C LYS A 255 -6.23 -23.15 -1.04
N VAL A 256 -6.06 -24.44 -0.79
CA VAL A 256 -6.15 -25.02 0.57
C VAL A 256 -5.10 -24.43 1.50
N PHE A 257 -3.87 -24.30 1.01
CA PHE A 257 -2.73 -23.77 1.74
C PHE A 257 -2.93 -22.29 2.11
N MET A 258 -3.43 -21.46 1.20
CA MET A 258 -3.58 -20.02 1.44
C MET A 258 -4.88 -19.67 2.18
N SER A 259 -6.00 -20.26 1.79
CA SER A 259 -7.32 -19.92 2.32
C SER A 259 -7.72 -20.71 3.55
N GLY A 260 -7.07 -21.86 3.80
CA GLY A 260 -7.54 -22.82 4.80
C GLY A 260 -8.93 -23.38 4.49
N ILE A 261 -9.41 -23.29 3.25
CA ILE A 261 -10.69 -23.90 2.84
C ILE A 261 -10.45 -25.38 2.62
N ILE A 262 -11.02 -26.21 3.51
CA ILE A 262 -10.95 -27.67 3.43
C ILE A 262 -12.39 -28.18 3.38
N ALA A 263 -12.75 -28.92 2.32
CA ALA A 263 -14.09 -29.48 2.12
C ALA A 263 -15.23 -28.45 2.24
N GLY A 264 -15.04 -27.24 1.69
CA GLY A 264 -16.06 -26.18 1.67
C GLY A 264 -16.23 -25.41 2.99
N LYS A 265 -15.51 -25.79 4.06
CA LYS A 265 -15.45 -25.05 5.32
C LYS A 265 -14.20 -24.19 5.36
N GLN A 266 -14.37 -22.92 5.71
CA GLN A 266 -13.29 -21.96 5.83
C GLN A 266 -12.66 -22.06 7.23
N TYR A 267 -11.46 -22.64 7.31
CA TYR A 267 -10.66 -22.72 8.55
C TYR A 267 -9.55 -21.64 8.60
N GLY A 268 -9.33 -20.92 7.51
CA GLY A 268 -8.36 -19.82 7.38
C GLY A 268 -9.03 -18.52 6.90
N PRO A 269 -8.28 -17.43 6.64
CA PRO A 269 -6.88 -17.43 6.21
C PRO A 269 -5.89 -17.71 7.35
N TRP A 270 -4.81 -18.44 7.04
CA TRP A 270 -3.76 -18.71 8.01
C TRP A 270 -3.04 -17.42 8.41
N PRO A 271 -2.55 -17.29 9.66
CA PRO A 271 -1.89 -16.07 10.13
C PRO A 271 -0.69 -15.61 9.28
N TRP A 272 0.00 -16.56 8.64
CA TRP A 272 1.16 -16.28 7.78
C TRP A 272 0.79 -15.95 6.33
N ALA A 273 -0.45 -16.21 5.89
CA ALA A 273 -0.83 -16.15 4.47
C ALA A 273 -0.73 -14.73 3.90
N ALA A 274 -1.24 -13.73 4.63
CA ALA A 274 -1.16 -12.33 4.21
C ALA A 274 0.30 -11.85 4.09
N TRP A 275 1.12 -12.15 5.11
CA TRP A 275 2.54 -11.83 5.11
C TRP A 275 3.26 -12.50 3.94
N LEU A 276 3.16 -13.82 3.78
CA LEU A 276 3.83 -14.54 2.70
C LEU A 276 3.42 -14.00 1.32
N THR A 277 2.13 -13.74 1.13
CA THR A 277 1.61 -13.18 -0.13
C THR A 277 2.24 -11.83 -0.44
N SER A 278 2.41 -10.95 0.56
CA SER A 278 3.05 -9.65 0.34
C SER A 278 4.53 -9.73 -0.10
N PHE A 279 5.24 -10.79 0.28
CA PHE A 279 6.62 -11.02 -0.16
C PHE A 279 6.72 -11.67 -1.54
N VAL A 280 5.75 -12.52 -1.89
CA VAL A 280 5.77 -13.27 -3.15
C VAL A 280 5.15 -12.48 -4.31
N THR A 281 4.15 -11.65 -4.04
CA THR A 281 3.43 -10.85 -5.05
C THR A 281 4.33 -10.01 -5.95
N PRO A 282 5.36 -9.30 -5.46
CA PRO A 282 6.25 -8.49 -6.30
C PRO A 282 6.85 -9.26 -7.48
N THR A 283 7.22 -10.53 -7.26
CA THR A 283 7.81 -11.39 -8.29
C THR A 283 6.82 -11.75 -9.41
N PHE A 284 5.54 -11.92 -9.08
CA PHE A 284 4.53 -12.37 -10.04
C PHE A 284 3.75 -11.23 -10.69
N PHE A 285 3.57 -10.11 -9.99
CA PHE A 285 2.78 -8.97 -10.48
C PHE A 285 3.61 -7.76 -10.87
N GLY A 286 4.92 -7.76 -10.59
CA GLY A 286 5.82 -6.64 -10.91
C GLY A 286 5.80 -6.25 -12.39
N PHE A 287 5.60 -7.19 -13.31
CA PHE A 287 5.50 -6.89 -14.75
C PHE A 287 4.29 -5.99 -15.11
N LEU A 288 3.21 -6.04 -14.33
CA LEU A 288 1.98 -5.25 -14.51
C LEU A 288 2.02 -3.94 -13.73
N VAL A 289 2.35 -4.00 -12.45
CA VAL A 289 2.22 -2.86 -11.53
C VAL A 289 3.52 -2.09 -11.35
N GLY A 290 4.67 -2.66 -11.69
CA GLY A 290 5.98 -2.05 -11.49
C GLY A 290 6.64 -2.43 -10.16
N PRO A 291 7.72 -1.73 -9.79
CA PRO A 291 8.46 -1.97 -8.54
C PRO A 291 7.54 -1.88 -7.32
N SER A 292 7.61 -2.89 -6.47
CA SER A 292 6.82 -2.96 -5.25
C SER A 292 7.61 -3.64 -4.15
N ARG A 293 7.30 -3.26 -2.90
CA ARG A 293 7.98 -3.76 -1.71
C ARG A 293 6.99 -4.02 -0.57
N PRO A 294 7.31 -4.96 0.34
CA PRO A 294 6.51 -5.17 1.54
C PRO A 294 6.31 -3.86 2.31
N ASN A 295 5.10 -3.68 2.81
CA ASN A 295 4.68 -2.56 3.63
C ASN A 295 3.82 -3.10 4.79
N ARG A 296 3.53 -2.30 5.81
CA ARG A 296 2.46 -2.69 6.75
C ARG A 296 1.10 -2.29 6.23
N ARG A 297 0.07 -2.94 6.75
CA ARG A 297 -1.32 -2.51 6.60
C ARG A 297 -1.63 -1.34 7.54
N LYS A 298 -2.79 -0.71 7.36
CA LYS A 298 -3.27 0.41 8.19
C LYS A 298 -3.53 0.04 9.64
N ASP A 299 -3.82 -1.23 9.91
CA ASP A 299 -3.97 -1.80 11.26
C ASP A 299 -2.63 -2.24 11.89
N GLY A 300 -1.51 -1.98 11.21
CA GLY A 300 -0.17 -2.32 11.69
C GLY A 300 0.21 -3.78 11.52
N GLN A 301 -0.70 -4.61 11.00
CA GLN A 301 -0.42 -6.01 10.68
C GLN A 301 0.52 -6.12 9.47
N LEU A 302 1.20 -7.26 9.40
CA LEU A 302 1.96 -7.66 8.22
C LEU A 302 1.01 -8.03 7.07
N GLY A 303 1.55 -8.15 5.84
CA GLY A 303 0.74 -8.44 4.66
C GLY A 303 0.27 -7.19 3.92
N GLY A 304 0.95 -6.05 4.12
CA GLY A 304 0.84 -4.92 3.22
C GLY A 304 1.91 -5.00 2.12
N LEU A 305 1.61 -4.42 0.97
CA LEU A 305 2.53 -4.22 -0.13
C LEU A 305 2.30 -2.82 -0.70
N VAL A 306 3.35 -2.06 -0.92
CA VAL A 306 3.26 -0.78 -1.63
C VAL A 306 3.92 -0.90 -2.99
N VAL A 307 3.18 -0.50 -4.02
CA VAL A 307 3.72 -0.21 -5.35
C VAL A 307 4.12 1.26 -5.34
N GLU A 308 5.40 1.55 -5.51
CA GLU A 308 5.96 2.90 -5.34
C GLU A 308 5.50 3.85 -6.44
N LYS A 309 5.47 3.34 -7.68
CA LYS A 309 4.91 4.04 -8.83
C LYS A 309 4.20 3.00 -9.70
N CYS A 310 2.88 3.05 -9.71
CA CYS A 310 2.07 2.06 -10.39
C CYS A 310 2.16 2.23 -11.90
N LYS A 311 2.87 1.32 -12.56
CA LYS A 311 3.03 1.26 -14.01
C LYS A 311 1.70 1.30 -14.75
N PHE A 312 0.74 0.49 -14.33
CA PHE A 312 -0.59 0.48 -14.95
C PHE A 312 -1.31 1.83 -14.85
N LEU A 313 -1.23 2.50 -13.70
CA LEU A 313 -1.89 3.79 -13.50
C LEU A 313 -1.15 4.94 -14.21
N GLN A 314 0.18 4.95 -14.16
CA GLN A 314 1.02 5.94 -14.87
C GLN A 314 0.78 5.89 -16.37
N GLU A 315 0.90 4.71 -16.98
CA GLU A 315 0.81 4.55 -18.43
C GLU A 315 -0.64 4.62 -18.94
N SER A 316 -1.63 4.29 -18.10
CA SER A 316 -3.04 4.41 -18.50
C SER A 316 -3.54 5.84 -18.45
N GLY A 317 -3.08 6.61 -17.46
CA GLY A 317 -3.61 7.95 -17.13
C GLY A 317 -5.10 7.93 -16.81
N CYS A 318 -5.71 6.77 -16.54
CA CYS A 318 -7.16 6.61 -16.53
C CYS A 318 -7.66 5.93 -15.26
N LYS A 319 -8.43 6.69 -14.47
CA LYS A 319 -9.10 6.19 -13.27
C LYS A 319 -10.01 4.99 -13.56
N SER A 320 -10.81 5.05 -14.62
CA SER A 320 -11.77 3.99 -14.94
C SER A 320 -11.07 2.66 -15.23
N LEU A 321 -9.98 2.67 -15.99
CA LEU A 321 -9.15 1.48 -16.20
C LEU A 321 -8.56 0.96 -14.89
N CYS A 322 -8.00 1.83 -14.05
CA CYS A 322 -7.43 1.44 -12.77
C CYS A 322 -8.46 0.74 -11.86
N ILE A 323 -9.68 1.29 -11.75
CA ILE A 323 -10.72 0.74 -10.89
C ILE A 323 -11.30 -0.57 -11.46
N ASN A 324 -11.69 -0.56 -12.74
CA ASN A 324 -12.46 -1.65 -13.36
C ASN A 324 -11.60 -2.76 -13.99
N GLN A 325 -10.30 -2.52 -14.20
CA GLN A 325 -9.42 -3.49 -14.85
C GLN A 325 -8.19 -3.84 -14.01
N CYS A 326 -8.01 -3.22 -12.84
CA CYS A 326 -6.93 -3.57 -11.92
C CYS A 326 -7.47 -3.81 -10.50
N LYS A 327 -8.04 -2.79 -9.83
CA LYS A 327 -8.48 -2.87 -8.43
C LYS A 327 -9.54 -3.95 -8.21
N LEU A 328 -10.72 -3.79 -8.81
CA LEU A 328 -11.84 -4.68 -8.53
C LEU A 328 -11.59 -6.13 -8.94
N PRO A 329 -11.01 -6.41 -10.12
CA PRO A 329 -10.71 -7.77 -10.53
C PRO A 329 -9.66 -8.43 -9.64
N ALA A 330 -8.63 -7.69 -9.22
CA ALA A 330 -7.64 -8.23 -8.29
C ALA A 330 -8.28 -8.60 -6.95
N GLN A 331 -9.09 -7.71 -6.36
CA GLN A 331 -9.78 -7.99 -5.10
C GLN A 331 -10.70 -9.23 -5.21
N GLN A 332 -11.44 -9.34 -6.32
CA GLN A 332 -12.29 -10.50 -6.59
C GLN A 332 -11.48 -11.79 -6.77
N PHE A 333 -10.40 -11.74 -7.57
CA PHE A 333 -9.53 -12.88 -7.83
C PHE A 333 -8.88 -13.42 -6.54
N PHE A 334 -8.30 -12.53 -5.73
CA PHE A 334 -7.68 -12.92 -4.46
C PHE A 334 -8.71 -13.52 -3.49
N SER A 335 -9.90 -12.93 -3.40
CA SER A 335 -10.95 -13.44 -2.52
C SER A 335 -11.54 -14.77 -3.00
N GLN A 336 -11.80 -14.95 -4.30
CA GLN A 336 -12.55 -16.10 -4.82
C GLN A 336 -11.65 -17.26 -5.24
N GLU A 337 -10.52 -16.98 -5.91
CA GLU A 337 -9.60 -18.01 -6.37
C GLU A 337 -8.58 -18.38 -5.30
N LEU A 338 -7.98 -17.39 -4.63
CA LEU A 338 -6.93 -17.63 -3.64
C LEU A 338 -7.48 -17.79 -2.21
N GLY A 339 -8.73 -17.37 -1.98
CA GLY A 339 -9.39 -17.39 -0.68
C GLY A 339 -8.69 -16.54 0.38
N LEU A 340 -8.02 -15.47 -0.05
CA LEU A 340 -7.39 -14.48 0.81
C LEU A 340 -7.95 -13.10 0.45
N PRO A 341 -8.68 -12.43 1.36
CA PRO A 341 -9.20 -11.09 1.09
C PRO A 341 -8.08 -10.13 0.71
N LEU A 342 -8.35 -9.21 -0.21
CA LEU A 342 -7.42 -8.17 -0.62
C LEU A 342 -8.17 -6.86 -0.71
N THR A 343 -7.56 -5.80 -0.16
CA THR A 343 -7.97 -4.42 -0.40
C THR A 343 -6.87 -3.70 -1.18
N VAL A 344 -7.24 -3.11 -2.32
CA VAL A 344 -6.32 -2.31 -3.15
C VAL A 344 -6.73 -0.84 -3.07
N THR A 345 -5.81 0.00 -2.58
CA THR A 345 -5.99 1.44 -2.43
C THR A 345 -5.00 2.19 -3.32
N PRO A 346 -5.42 2.63 -4.52
CA PRO A 346 -4.62 3.51 -5.36
C PRO A 346 -4.59 4.93 -4.79
N ASN A 347 -3.47 5.63 -4.98
CA ASN A 347 -3.35 7.06 -4.79
C ASN A 347 -3.23 7.73 -6.17
N PHE A 348 -4.24 8.50 -6.58
CA PHE A 348 -4.25 9.14 -7.90
C PHE A 348 -3.33 10.36 -8.00
N GLU A 349 -2.99 11.00 -6.87
CA GLU A 349 -2.07 12.15 -6.84
C GLU A 349 -0.61 11.72 -6.97
N THR A 350 -0.21 10.59 -6.36
CA THR A 350 1.18 10.11 -6.37
C THR A 350 1.41 8.93 -7.31
N GLN A 351 0.35 8.25 -7.72
CA GLN A 351 0.37 6.96 -8.41
C GLN A 351 0.98 5.81 -7.59
N GLU A 352 1.11 5.97 -6.27
CA GLU A 352 1.37 4.86 -5.36
C GLU A 352 0.13 3.95 -5.27
N CYS A 353 0.32 2.67 -4.98
CA CYS A 353 -0.80 1.75 -4.79
C CYS A 353 -0.53 0.82 -3.60
N GLN A 354 -1.37 0.92 -2.56
CA GLN A 354 -1.30 0.02 -1.41
C GLN A 354 -2.17 -1.21 -1.63
N TRP A 355 -1.59 -2.39 -1.46
CA TRP A 355 -2.28 -3.66 -1.41
C TRP A 355 -2.24 -4.18 0.04
N SER A 356 -3.39 -4.54 0.57
CA SER A 356 -3.54 -5.06 1.93
C SER A 356 -4.14 -6.46 1.88
N PHE A 357 -3.30 -7.48 2.05
CA PHE A 357 -3.73 -8.87 2.08
C PHE A 357 -4.35 -9.22 3.44
N GLY A 358 -5.38 -10.05 3.42
CA GLY A 358 -6.23 -10.34 4.57
C GLY A 358 -7.15 -9.19 5.00
N GLU A 359 -7.20 -8.07 4.27
CA GLU A 359 -8.10 -6.95 4.55
C GLU A 359 -9.30 -7.03 3.60
N HIS A 360 -10.51 -7.02 4.15
CA HIS A 360 -11.73 -7.10 3.35
C HIS A 360 -11.97 -5.76 2.62
N PRO A 361 -12.20 -5.79 1.29
CA PRO A 361 -12.41 -4.58 0.53
C PRO A 361 -13.72 -3.91 0.93
N ILE A 362 -13.68 -2.58 0.95
CA ILE A 362 -14.87 -1.74 1.08
C ILE A 362 -15.55 -1.68 -0.30
N ASP A 363 -16.87 -1.55 -0.29
CA ASP A 363 -17.68 -1.32 -1.47
C ASP A 363 -17.23 -0.04 -2.22
N VAL A 364 -17.22 -0.10 -3.56
CA VAL A 364 -16.68 0.95 -4.43
C VAL A 364 -17.41 2.26 -4.23
N ASP A 365 -18.74 2.21 -4.13
CA ASP A 365 -19.59 3.39 -3.99
C ASP A 365 -19.40 4.08 -2.63
N LYS A 366 -18.83 3.37 -1.66
CA LYS A 366 -18.58 3.84 -0.30
C LYS A 366 -17.12 4.16 -0.06
N ASP A 367 -16.24 3.97 -1.04
CA ASP A 367 -14.81 4.22 -0.88
C ASP A 367 -14.50 5.71 -1.10
N PRO A 368 -14.20 6.48 -0.04
CA PRO A 368 -13.92 7.91 -0.16
C PRO A 368 -12.62 8.20 -0.91
N ARG A 369 -11.77 7.18 -1.13
CA ARG A 369 -10.48 7.32 -1.83
C ARG A 369 -10.62 7.22 -3.34
N ILE A 370 -11.82 6.94 -3.85
CA ILE A 370 -12.13 7.02 -5.27
C ILE A 370 -12.72 8.43 -5.49
N PRO A 371 -11.91 9.41 -5.93
CA PRO A 371 -12.43 10.75 -6.20
C PRO A 371 -13.49 10.64 -7.28
N ARG A 372 -14.53 11.47 -7.22
CA ARG A 372 -15.52 11.52 -8.29
C ARG A 372 -14.94 12.30 -9.49
N GLY A 373 -15.51 12.14 -10.68
CA GLY A 373 -14.98 12.77 -11.91
C GLY A 373 -13.78 12.05 -12.57
N CYS A 374 -13.32 12.54 -13.72
CA CYS A 374 -12.15 11.98 -14.43
C CYS A 374 -10.84 12.61 -13.95
N LEU A 375 -9.71 11.95 -14.22
CA LEU A 375 -8.40 12.62 -14.12
C LEU A 375 -8.30 13.68 -15.22
N SER A 376 -7.64 14.80 -14.92
CA SER A 376 -7.51 15.95 -15.83
C SER A 376 -6.92 15.58 -17.18
N GLU A 377 -5.93 14.66 -17.20
CA GLU A 377 -5.22 14.23 -18.41
C GLU A 377 -5.61 12.79 -18.83
N CYS A 378 -6.85 12.39 -18.61
CA CYS A 378 -7.32 11.04 -18.94
C CYS A 378 -7.51 10.86 -20.47
N PRO A 379 -6.70 10.03 -21.16
CA PRO A 379 -6.83 9.87 -22.62
C PRO A 379 -8.15 9.23 -23.04
N THR A 380 -8.70 8.37 -22.19
CA THR A 380 -10.01 7.74 -22.42
C THR A 380 -11.15 8.75 -22.36
N ARG A 381 -11.03 9.81 -21.56
CA ARG A 381 -12.04 10.87 -21.50
C ARG A 381 -12.12 11.61 -22.83
N GLU A 382 -10.97 11.97 -23.40
CA GLU A 382 -10.90 12.63 -24.71
C GLU A 382 -11.56 11.77 -25.80
N ALA A 383 -11.30 10.46 -25.79
CA ALA A 383 -11.98 9.52 -26.70
C ALA A 383 -13.50 9.44 -26.47
N LEU A 384 -13.96 9.45 -25.21
CA LEU A 384 -15.40 9.46 -24.90
C LEU A 384 -16.08 10.76 -25.37
N VAL A 385 -15.42 11.90 -25.21
CA VAL A 385 -15.92 13.20 -25.66
C VAL A 385 -16.06 13.21 -27.19
N SER A 386 -15.03 12.78 -27.92
CA SER A 386 -15.08 12.73 -29.39
C SER A 386 -16.13 11.73 -29.92
N MET A 387 -16.35 10.61 -29.23
CA MET A 387 -17.44 9.68 -29.57
C MET A 387 -18.83 10.25 -29.27
N ARG A 388 -18.98 11.07 -28.22
CA ARG A 388 -20.25 11.76 -27.92
C ARG A 388 -20.54 12.85 -28.93
N GLU A 389 -19.54 13.64 -29.31
CA GLU A 389 -19.65 14.69 -30.33
C GLU A 389 -20.02 14.12 -31.70
N SER A 390 -19.35 13.04 -32.13
CA SER A 390 -19.67 12.38 -33.41
C SER A 390 -21.07 11.76 -33.44
N ARG A 391 -21.59 11.26 -32.32
CA ARG A 391 -22.98 10.76 -32.21
C ARG A 391 -24.03 11.88 -32.16
N SER A 392 -23.65 13.09 -31.77
CA SER A 392 -24.56 14.25 -31.73
C SER A 392 -24.78 14.88 -33.12
N CYS A 393 -23.99 14.50 -34.13
CA CYS A 393 -24.05 15.02 -35.49
C CYS A 393 -24.81 14.11 -36.48
N VAL A 394 -25.52 13.08 -35.99
CA VAL A 394 -26.31 12.13 -36.81
C VAL A 394 -27.80 12.30 -36.57
#